data_AF-A0A1D9CVD2-F1
#
_entry.id   AF-A0A1D9CVD2-F1
#
_cell.length_a   1.000
_cell.length_b   1.000
_cell.length_c   1.000
_cell.angle_alpha   90.00
_cell.angle_beta   90.00
_cell.angle_gamma   90.00
#
_symmetry.space_group_name_H-M   'P 1'
#
loop_
_entity.id
_entity.type
_entity.pdbx_description
1 polymer ?
#
loop_
_entity_poly.entity_id
_entity_poly.type
_entity_poly.pdbx_seq_one_letter_code
_entity_poly.pdbx_strand_id
1 'polypeptide(L)'
;MDSSTLPTQTDMDNTAITLDNKEEHSDIESESGTKTIDPNAIILAEALTDKAIGWQIHNCKIIKKTVTQDLPLPFLYHYDSLDDAVKQSYPLTPELLLQFNTPMSAREAAQLIGIDEELLTSPWHVKIMGSLVVFSEALQLAVRLHWTNTGKKTQQIYTKDAADAIIAAFEDWQFFGRVDVLYKNNKQILISIDEQNSNTQELPAESLLTIEASGDYQQLLATHALAVIMKLEADKAELPWFEKAILARLE
;
A
#
# COMPACT_ATOMS: atom_id res chain seq x y z
N MET A 1 -48.80 9.24 62.85
CA MET A 1 -49.21 10.59 62.41
C MET A 1 -50.19 10.39 61.28
N ASP A 2 -51.37 10.95 61.49
CA ASP A 2 -52.66 10.66 60.88
C ASP A 2 -52.88 11.10 59.43
N SER A 3 -53.98 10.56 58.89
CA SER A 3 -54.92 11.11 57.89
C SER A 3 -54.54 10.94 56.41
N SER A 4 -55.20 10.14 55.56
CA SER A 4 -56.64 9.85 55.27
C SER A 4 -57.24 10.73 54.16
N THR A 5 -58.11 10.09 53.36
CA THR A 5 -59.20 10.57 52.47
C THR A 5 -58.95 11.14 51.04
N LEU A 6 -59.48 10.43 50.04
CA LEU A 6 -60.32 10.97 48.92
C LEU A 6 -61.70 11.40 49.47
N PRO A 7 -62.62 12.17 48.80
CA PRO A 7 -62.83 12.38 47.34
C PRO A 7 -63.31 13.81 46.90
N THR A 8 -63.64 14.02 45.61
CA THR A 8 -64.88 14.65 45.04
C THR A 8 -64.62 15.50 43.78
N GLN A 9 -65.39 15.21 42.71
CA GLN A 9 -65.52 15.96 41.44
C GLN A 9 -66.27 17.29 41.60
N THR A 10 -65.91 18.30 40.79
CA THR A 10 -66.92 19.13 40.11
C THR A 10 -66.36 19.76 38.83
N ASP A 11 -67.19 19.72 37.80
CA ASP A 11 -67.00 20.20 36.43
C ASP A 11 -66.78 21.72 36.32
N MET A 12 -66.00 22.15 35.32
CA MET A 12 -66.49 23.13 34.35
C MET A 12 -65.71 23.03 33.02
N ASP A 13 -66.51 22.91 31.95
CA ASP A 13 -66.17 22.95 30.54
C ASP A 13 -65.27 24.15 30.15
N ASN A 14 -64.32 23.90 29.24
CA ASN A 14 -64.10 24.76 28.08
C ASN A 14 -63.31 24.01 26.99
N THR A 15 -64.08 23.43 26.07
CA THR A 15 -63.89 23.41 24.61
C THR A 15 -62.46 23.46 24.03
N ALA A 16 -62.11 22.31 23.45
CA ALA A 16 -61.53 22.12 22.11
C ALA A 16 -60.10 22.60 21.82
N ILE A 17 -59.15 21.66 21.88
CA ILE A 17 -58.19 21.41 20.78
C ILE A 17 -57.96 19.90 20.68
N THR A 18 -58.53 19.27 19.66
CA THR A 18 -58.19 17.90 19.24
C THR A 18 -56.88 17.97 18.46
N LEU A 19 -55.81 17.36 18.99
CA LEU A 19 -54.61 17.04 18.22
C LEU A 19 -54.43 15.53 18.32
N ASP A 20 -54.78 14.87 17.22
CA ASP A 20 -54.58 13.44 17.01
C ASP A 20 -53.10 13.09 17.20
N ASN A 21 -52.86 12.11 18.08
CA ASN A 21 -51.62 11.37 18.11
C ASN A 21 -51.47 10.62 16.77
N LYS A 22 -50.46 10.98 15.99
CA LYS A 22 -49.87 10.09 15.00
C LYS A 22 -48.39 10.00 15.30
N GLU A 23 -47.99 8.83 15.77
CA GLU A 23 -46.62 8.42 15.97
C GLU A 23 -45.83 8.61 14.68
N GLU A 24 -44.90 9.57 14.67
CA GLU A 24 -43.82 9.61 13.68
C GLU A 24 -42.74 8.64 14.15
N HIS A 25 -42.81 7.39 13.66
CA HIS A 25 -41.61 6.57 13.50
C HIS A 25 -40.72 7.28 12.48
N SER A 26 -39.61 7.85 12.97
CA SER A 26 -38.49 8.21 12.13
C SER A 26 -37.82 6.91 11.69
N ASP A 27 -38.28 6.38 10.56
CA ASP A 27 -37.57 5.35 9.82
C ASP A 27 -36.23 5.96 9.37
N ILE A 28 -35.18 5.67 10.14
CA ILE A 28 -33.81 5.72 9.62
C ILE A 28 -33.70 4.49 8.72
N GLU A 29 -34.20 4.62 7.49
CA GLU A 29 -33.87 3.70 6.41
C GLU A 29 -32.36 3.76 6.23
N SER A 30 -31.69 2.75 6.76
CA SER A 30 -30.32 2.42 6.39
C SER A 30 -30.39 1.97 4.94
N GLU A 31 -30.21 2.90 4.00
CA GLU A 31 -30.02 2.58 2.59
C GLU A 31 -28.79 1.68 2.48
N SER A 32 -28.99 0.35 2.51
CA SER A 32 -28.04 -0.58 1.90
C SER A 32 -28.19 -0.44 0.38
N GLY A 33 -27.81 0.74 -0.13
CA GLY A 33 -27.96 1.10 -1.52
C GLY A 33 -26.87 0.43 -2.35
N THR A 34 -27.26 -0.54 -3.16
CA THR A 34 -26.43 -1.00 -4.27
C THR A 34 -26.40 0.10 -5.34
N LYS A 35 -25.20 0.49 -5.79
CA LYS A 35 -25.03 1.50 -6.85
C LYS A 35 -24.67 0.80 -8.16
N THR A 36 -25.43 1.09 -9.21
CA THR A 36 -25.12 0.65 -10.57
C THR A 36 -24.05 1.58 -11.17
N ILE A 37 -23.01 0.99 -11.77
CA ILE A 37 -21.97 1.74 -12.48
C ILE A 37 -22.52 2.24 -13.82
N ASP A 38 -22.26 3.51 -14.16
CA ASP A 38 -22.57 4.04 -15.50
C ASP A 38 -21.78 3.23 -16.56
N PRO A 39 -22.42 2.68 -17.60
CA PRO A 39 -21.74 1.91 -18.64
C PRO A 39 -20.59 2.63 -19.35
N ASN A 40 -20.58 3.98 -19.33
CA ASN A 40 -19.52 4.81 -19.90
C ASN A 40 -18.49 5.30 -18.86
N ALA A 41 -18.60 4.88 -17.60
CA ALA A 41 -17.62 5.22 -16.57
C ALA A 41 -16.29 4.52 -16.85
N ILE A 42 -15.21 5.25 -16.58
CA ILE A 42 -13.86 4.71 -16.60
C ILE A 42 -13.57 4.15 -15.21
N ILE A 43 -13.29 2.84 -15.13
CA ILE A 43 -12.77 2.23 -13.90
C ILE A 43 -11.25 2.41 -13.90
N LEU A 44 -10.73 3.13 -12.93
CA LEU A 44 -9.32 3.54 -12.88
C LEU A 44 -8.35 2.36 -12.96
N ALA A 45 -8.60 1.30 -12.20
CA ALA A 45 -7.75 0.12 -12.15
C ALA A 45 -7.71 -0.62 -13.50
N GLU A 46 -8.87 -0.78 -14.13
CA GLU A 46 -8.99 -1.40 -15.47
C GLU A 46 -8.31 -0.55 -16.53
N ALA A 47 -8.53 0.77 -16.53
CA ALA A 47 -7.93 1.67 -17.50
C ALA A 47 -6.39 1.66 -17.43
N LEU A 48 -5.81 1.54 -16.23
CA LEU A 48 -4.36 1.49 -16.03
C LEU A 48 -3.70 0.21 -16.55
N THR A 49 -4.45 -0.89 -16.67
CA THR A 49 -3.95 -2.16 -17.20
C THR A 49 -4.45 -2.47 -18.62
N ASP A 50 -5.36 -1.65 -19.15
CA ASP A 50 -5.81 -1.73 -20.53
C ASP A 50 -4.72 -1.31 -21.53
N LYS A 51 -4.27 -2.28 -22.33
CA LYS A 51 -3.25 -2.11 -23.37
C LYS A 51 -3.74 -1.32 -24.58
N ALA A 52 -5.05 -1.17 -24.76
CA ALA A 52 -5.63 -0.35 -25.82
C ALA A 52 -5.46 1.15 -25.54
N ILE A 53 -5.25 1.52 -24.28
CA ILE A 53 -5.08 2.92 -23.87
C ILE A 53 -3.63 3.34 -24.07
N GLY A 54 -3.44 4.42 -24.83
CA GLY A 54 -2.12 5.01 -25.09
C GLY A 54 -1.54 5.70 -23.87
N TRP A 55 -0.91 4.93 -22.97
CA TRP A 55 -0.21 5.45 -21.79
C TRP A 55 1.22 5.88 -22.11
N GLN A 56 1.63 7.00 -21.51
CA GLN A 56 3.00 7.54 -21.61
C GLN A 56 3.56 7.83 -20.23
N ILE A 57 4.85 7.51 -20.01
CA ILE A 57 5.56 7.90 -18.80
C ILE A 57 5.98 9.36 -18.93
N HIS A 58 5.30 10.23 -18.18
CA HIS A 58 5.62 11.66 -18.13
C HIS A 58 6.87 11.94 -17.28
N ASN A 59 7.01 11.24 -16.16
CA ASN A 59 8.12 11.44 -15.24
C ASN A 59 8.42 10.16 -14.45
N CYS A 60 9.70 9.90 -14.17
CA CYS A 60 10.14 8.83 -13.27
C CYS A 60 11.34 9.34 -12.47
N LYS A 61 11.28 9.23 -11.13
CA LYS A 61 12.30 9.79 -10.22
C LYS A 61 12.58 8.82 -9.08
N ILE A 62 13.86 8.68 -8.77
CA ILE A 62 14.32 8.06 -7.51
C ILE A 62 14.09 9.06 -6.38
N ILE A 63 13.45 8.61 -5.31
CA ILE A 63 13.23 9.40 -4.09
C ILE A 63 14.27 9.04 -3.03
N LYS A 64 14.63 7.75 -2.93
CA LYS A 64 15.65 7.26 -2.01
C LYS A 64 16.43 6.13 -2.65
N LYS A 65 17.76 6.17 -2.53
CA LYS A 65 18.71 5.14 -2.96
C LYS A 65 19.72 4.92 -1.83
N THR A 66 19.79 3.68 -1.35
CA THR A 66 20.76 3.22 -0.35
C THR A 66 21.32 1.90 -0.87
N VAL A 67 22.65 1.84 -1.03
CA VAL A 67 23.39 0.67 -1.47
C VAL A 67 24.70 0.70 -0.69
N THR A 68 24.85 -0.16 0.31
CA THR A 68 26.01 -0.18 1.23
C THR A 68 26.18 -1.57 1.85
N GLN A 69 27.40 -1.90 2.25
CA GLN A 69 27.70 -3.10 3.05
C GLN A 69 27.94 -2.79 4.53
N ASP A 70 27.87 -1.51 4.92
CA ASP A 70 28.29 -1.03 6.25
C ASP A 70 27.19 -1.14 7.31
N LEU A 71 26.03 -1.69 6.95
CA LEU A 71 24.90 -1.85 7.87
C LEU A 71 25.14 -3.05 8.79
N PRO A 72 25.10 -2.87 10.13
CA PRO A 72 25.33 -3.96 11.06
C PRO A 72 24.20 -4.98 10.98
N LEU A 73 24.58 -6.25 11.12
CA LEU A 73 23.67 -7.39 11.15
C LEU A 73 23.74 -8.08 12.52
N PRO A 74 22.63 -8.67 12.99
CA PRO A 74 22.69 -9.53 14.15
C PRO A 74 23.74 -10.63 13.96
N PHE A 75 24.51 -10.93 15.00
CA PHE A 75 25.57 -11.95 14.97
C PHE A 75 25.14 -13.26 14.30
N LEU A 76 23.89 -13.69 14.55
CA LEU A 76 23.34 -14.91 13.96
C LEU A 76 23.46 -14.95 12.43
N TYR A 77 23.23 -13.84 11.74
CA TYR A 77 23.32 -13.79 10.27
C TYR A 77 24.75 -13.99 9.79
N HIS A 78 25.73 -13.43 10.50
CA HIS A 78 27.14 -13.65 10.20
C HIS A 78 27.50 -15.12 10.40
N TYR A 79 27.10 -15.71 11.52
CA TYR A 79 27.39 -17.11 11.81
C TYR A 79 26.73 -18.06 10.81
N ASP A 80 25.46 -17.83 10.45
CA ASP A 80 24.73 -18.64 9.48
C ASP A 80 25.34 -18.57 8.06
N SER A 81 26.02 -17.47 7.72
CA SER A 81 26.71 -17.31 6.43
C SER A 81 27.99 -18.14 6.31
N LEU A 82 28.55 -18.63 7.42
CA LEU A 82 29.77 -19.44 7.41
C LEU A 82 29.55 -20.83 6.80
N ASP A 83 30.59 -21.35 6.16
CA ASP A 83 30.63 -22.73 5.70
C ASP A 83 30.52 -23.72 6.87
N ASP A 84 29.88 -24.86 6.62
CA ASP A 84 29.67 -25.89 7.64
C ASP A 84 30.99 -26.40 8.26
N ALA A 85 32.08 -26.45 7.48
CA ALA A 85 33.40 -26.83 7.98
C ALA A 85 33.96 -25.82 8.99
N VAL A 86 33.70 -24.52 8.79
CA VAL A 86 34.07 -23.47 9.73
C VAL A 86 33.20 -23.56 10.98
N LYS A 87 31.87 -23.74 10.82
CA LYS A 87 30.95 -23.94 11.95
C LYS A 87 31.31 -25.15 12.80
N GLN A 88 31.78 -26.25 12.20
CA GLN A 88 32.26 -27.43 12.93
C GLN A 88 33.54 -27.15 13.73
N SER A 89 34.43 -26.32 13.19
CA SER A 89 35.68 -25.94 13.86
C SER A 89 35.47 -24.88 14.95
N TYR A 90 34.43 -24.05 14.80
CA TYR A 90 34.05 -22.96 15.69
C TYR A 90 32.56 -23.07 16.05
N PRO A 91 32.17 -24.05 16.88
CA PRO A 91 30.76 -24.26 17.24
C PRO A 91 30.24 -23.13 18.13
N LEU A 92 28.92 -22.93 18.09
CA LEU A 92 28.23 -21.96 18.94
C LEU A 92 28.41 -22.30 20.43
N THR A 93 29.16 -21.46 21.15
CA THR A 93 29.29 -21.53 22.61
C THR A 93 28.14 -20.77 23.30
N PRO A 94 27.88 -21.04 24.59
CA PRO A 94 26.91 -20.26 25.36
C PRO A 94 27.13 -18.74 25.29
N GLU A 95 28.38 -18.29 25.26
CA GLU A 95 28.74 -16.87 25.17
C GLU A 95 28.38 -16.27 23.81
N LEU A 96 28.59 -17.02 22.72
CA LEU A 96 28.19 -16.60 21.37
C LEU A 96 26.67 -16.57 21.22
N LEU A 97 25.97 -17.54 21.82
CA LEU A 97 24.51 -17.60 21.83
C LEU A 97 23.87 -16.35 22.46
N LEU A 98 24.50 -15.76 23.49
CA LEU A 98 24.05 -14.51 24.11
C LEU A 98 24.13 -13.30 23.16
N GLN A 99 24.95 -13.36 22.12
CA GLN A 99 25.17 -12.27 21.17
C GLN A 99 24.32 -12.38 19.90
N PHE A 100 23.48 -13.41 19.76
CA PHE A 100 22.70 -13.71 18.55
C PHE A 100 22.00 -12.51 17.90
N ASN A 101 21.34 -11.69 18.72
CA ASN A 101 20.58 -10.53 18.25
C ASN A 101 21.37 -9.23 18.28
N THR A 102 22.63 -9.26 18.74
CA THR A 102 23.49 -8.08 18.85
C THR A 102 23.91 -7.64 17.46
N PRO A 103 23.55 -6.41 17.01
CA PRO A 103 23.97 -5.90 15.73
C PRO A 103 25.47 -5.61 15.74
N MET A 104 26.20 -6.14 14.77
CA MET A 104 27.64 -5.94 14.61
C MET A 104 28.06 -6.05 13.14
N SER A 105 29.25 -5.55 12.84
CA SER A 105 29.92 -5.72 11.54
C SER A 105 30.48 -7.14 11.38
N ALA A 106 30.78 -7.53 10.14
CA ALA A 106 31.45 -8.81 9.88
C ALA A 106 32.81 -8.91 10.60
N ARG A 107 33.55 -7.80 10.68
CA ARG A 107 34.81 -7.74 11.45
C ARG A 107 34.62 -8.05 12.92
N GLU A 108 33.63 -7.43 13.57
CA GLU A 108 33.34 -7.66 14.98
C GLU A 108 32.87 -9.10 15.23
N ALA A 109 32.07 -9.67 14.32
CA ALA A 109 31.66 -11.06 14.38
C ALA A 109 32.85 -12.02 14.22
N ALA A 110 33.75 -11.77 13.27
CA ALA A 110 34.96 -12.57 13.08
C ALA A 110 35.85 -12.55 14.32
N GLN A 111 36.05 -11.37 14.92
CA GLN A 111 36.79 -11.21 16.18
C GLN A 111 36.14 -11.95 17.35
N LEU A 112 34.81 -11.93 17.42
CA LEU A 112 34.05 -12.61 18.48
C LEU A 112 34.15 -14.14 18.36
N ILE A 113 34.15 -14.68 17.13
CA ILE A 113 34.30 -16.13 16.87
C ILE A 113 35.78 -16.57 16.96
N GLY A 114 36.71 -15.65 16.68
CA GLY A 114 38.15 -15.93 16.60
C GLY A 114 38.57 -16.50 15.24
N ILE A 115 37.95 -16.04 14.15
CA ILE A 115 38.24 -16.44 12.77
C ILE A 115 38.79 -15.27 11.94
N ASP A 116 39.28 -15.57 10.74
CA ASP A 116 39.64 -14.55 9.76
C ASP A 116 38.38 -13.82 9.25
N GLU A 117 38.47 -12.49 9.09
CA GLU A 117 37.38 -11.64 8.58
C GLU A 117 37.01 -12.02 7.14
N GLU A 118 37.96 -12.52 6.35
CA GLU A 118 37.73 -12.93 4.96
C GLU A 118 36.76 -14.12 4.82
N LEU A 119 36.52 -14.88 5.89
CA LEU A 119 35.57 -15.98 5.92
C LEU A 119 34.11 -15.51 6.03
N LEU A 120 33.87 -14.25 6.40
CA LEU A 120 32.54 -13.67 6.50
C LEU A 120 32.25 -12.78 5.29
N THR A 121 31.13 -13.03 4.63
CA THR A 121 30.67 -12.19 3.52
C THR A 121 29.63 -11.18 3.99
N SER A 122 29.90 -9.89 3.82
CA SER A 122 28.93 -8.83 4.09
C SER A 122 27.97 -8.65 2.91
N PRO A 123 26.64 -8.78 3.10
CA PRO A 123 25.70 -8.53 2.03
C PRO A 123 25.59 -7.04 1.69
N TRP A 124 25.21 -6.76 0.45
CA TRP A 124 24.72 -5.44 0.06
C TRP A 124 23.35 -5.19 0.65
N HIS A 125 23.19 -4.07 1.33
CA HIS A 125 21.92 -3.55 1.79
C HIS A 125 21.35 -2.57 0.77
N VAL A 126 20.37 -3.03 0.00
CA VAL A 126 19.76 -2.26 -1.09
C VAL A 126 18.37 -1.78 -0.69
N LYS A 127 18.16 -0.47 -0.76
CA LYS A 127 16.85 0.17 -0.70
C LYS A 127 16.76 1.25 -1.76
N ILE A 128 15.91 1.03 -2.75
CA ILE A 128 15.64 1.98 -3.80
C ILE A 128 14.14 2.11 -3.96
N MET A 129 13.65 3.34 -3.90
CA MET A 129 12.24 3.65 -4.10
C MET A 129 12.09 4.98 -4.82
N GLY A 130 11.01 5.09 -5.59
CA GLY A 130 10.77 6.22 -6.44
C GLY A 130 9.29 6.49 -6.65
N SER A 131 9.05 7.45 -7.52
CA SER A 131 7.73 7.77 -8.05
C SER A 131 7.79 7.85 -9.56
N LEU A 132 6.68 7.51 -10.20
CA LEU A 132 6.48 7.74 -11.61
C LEU A 132 5.11 8.37 -11.85
N VAL A 133 4.99 9.09 -12.95
CA VAL A 133 3.73 9.65 -13.43
C VAL A 133 3.48 9.07 -14.81
N VAL A 134 2.36 8.38 -14.95
CA VAL A 134 1.84 7.89 -16.22
C VAL A 134 0.66 8.77 -16.65
N PHE A 135 0.54 9.07 -17.93
CA PHE A 135 -0.47 9.97 -18.46
C PHE A 135 -1.05 9.43 -19.78
N SER A 136 -2.36 9.62 -19.95
CA SER A 136 -3.09 9.37 -21.19
C SER A 136 -3.74 10.67 -21.67
N GLU A 137 -3.35 11.11 -22.87
CA GLU A 137 -3.94 12.28 -23.50
C GLU A 137 -5.40 12.05 -23.90
N ALA A 138 -5.72 10.85 -24.38
CA ALA A 138 -7.08 10.48 -24.78
C ALA A 138 -8.07 10.59 -23.61
N LEU A 139 -7.64 10.18 -22.42
CA LEU A 139 -8.47 10.24 -21.21
C LEU A 139 -8.34 11.56 -20.44
N GLN A 140 -7.36 12.40 -20.78
CA GLN A 140 -6.95 13.57 -19.98
C GLN A 140 -6.69 13.18 -18.50
N LEU A 141 -6.00 12.05 -18.32
CA LEU A 141 -5.79 11.40 -17.03
C LEU A 141 -4.31 11.19 -16.78
N ALA A 142 -3.80 11.68 -15.65
CA ALA A 142 -2.47 11.36 -15.14
C ALA A 142 -2.58 10.67 -13.78
N VAL A 143 -1.75 9.66 -13.57
CA VAL A 143 -1.68 8.89 -12.32
C VAL A 143 -0.24 8.87 -11.85
N ARG A 144 -0.03 9.32 -10.61
CA ARG A 144 1.25 9.21 -9.91
C ARG A 144 1.26 7.95 -9.07
N LEU A 145 2.24 7.10 -9.33
CA LEU A 145 2.46 5.83 -8.67
C LEU A 145 3.82 5.86 -7.95
N HIS A 146 3.96 5.02 -6.93
CA HIS A 146 5.22 4.84 -6.22
C HIS A 146 5.67 3.39 -6.32
N TRP A 147 6.97 3.19 -6.41
CA TRP A 147 7.59 1.88 -6.60
C TRP A 147 8.80 1.70 -5.69
N THR A 148 9.11 0.47 -5.31
CA THR A 148 10.21 0.12 -4.41
C THR A 148 10.78 -1.25 -4.77
N ASN A 149 12.08 -1.44 -4.58
CA ASN A 149 12.72 -2.76 -4.73
C ASN A 149 12.25 -3.74 -3.64
N THR A 150 11.97 -3.24 -2.43
CA THR A 150 11.50 -4.07 -1.31
C THR A 150 10.55 -3.29 -0.39
N GLY A 151 9.62 -3.99 0.26
CA GLY A 151 8.81 -3.42 1.36
C GLY A 151 9.59 -3.24 2.67
N LYS A 152 10.76 -3.89 2.81
CA LYS A 152 11.62 -3.81 3.99
C LYS A 152 12.40 -2.49 4.04
N LYS A 153 13.10 -2.25 5.16
CA LYS A 153 14.03 -1.12 5.31
C LYS A 153 15.16 -1.19 4.27
N THR A 154 15.74 -2.37 4.09
CA THR A 154 16.72 -2.74 3.06
C THR A 154 16.56 -4.23 2.73
N GLN A 155 16.92 -4.63 1.52
CA GLN A 155 17.07 -6.02 1.09
C GLN A 155 18.55 -6.39 1.18
N GLN A 156 18.85 -7.57 1.72
CA GLN A 156 20.22 -8.09 1.79
C GLN A 156 20.48 -8.92 0.54
N ILE A 157 21.58 -8.65 -0.16
CA ILE A 157 21.94 -9.30 -1.42
C ILE A 157 23.42 -9.67 -1.39
N TYR A 158 23.72 -10.95 -1.62
CA TYR A 158 25.07 -11.48 -1.61
C TYR A 158 25.63 -11.52 -3.04
N THR A 159 26.29 -10.44 -3.44
CA THR A 159 27.01 -10.31 -4.72
C THR A 159 28.34 -9.62 -4.50
N LYS A 160 29.24 -9.74 -5.48
CA LYS A 160 30.55 -9.07 -5.42
C LYS A 160 30.40 -7.57 -5.61
N ASP A 161 29.65 -7.17 -6.64
CA ASP A 161 29.57 -5.78 -7.06
C ASP A 161 28.24 -5.12 -6.66
N ALA A 162 28.31 -3.81 -6.39
CA ALA A 162 27.15 -2.99 -6.08
C ALA A 162 26.15 -2.92 -7.24
N ALA A 163 26.63 -2.95 -8.48
CA ALA A 163 25.80 -2.92 -9.67
C ALA A 163 24.93 -4.19 -9.77
N ASP A 164 25.54 -5.36 -9.58
CA ASP A 164 24.82 -6.64 -9.55
C ASP A 164 23.82 -6.69 -8.40
N ALA A 165 24.17 -6.12 -7.24
CA ALA A 165 23.24 -6.02 -6.11
C ALA A 165 22.02 -5.17 -6.46
N ILE A 166 22.19 -4.08 -7.19
CA ILE A 166 21.06 -3.24 -7.65
C ILE A 166 20.20 -4.03 -8.64
N ILE A 167 20.80 -4.73 -9.60
CA ILE A 167 20.05 -5.52 -10.59
C ILE A 167 19.22 -6.61 -9.88
N ALA A 168 19.85 -7.40 -9.02
CA ALA A 168 19.17 -8.45 -8.25
C ALA A 168 18.08 -7.89 -7.33
N ALA A 169 18.25 -6.67 -6.79
CA ALA A 169 17.24 -6.04 -5.95
C ALA A 169 15.94 -5.72 -6.72
N PHE A 170 16.04 -5.53 -8.04
CA PHE A 170 14.91 -5.11 -8.87
C PHE A 170 14.21 -6.25 -9.60
N GLU A 171 14.64 -7.50 -9.44
CA GLU A 171 13.92 -8.66 -9.99
C GLU A 171 12.47 -8.71 -9.48
N ASP A 172 12.26 -8.39 -8.19
CA ASP A 172 10.96 -8.42 -7.52
C ASP A 172 10.48 -7.03 -7.07
N TRP A 173 10.71 -5.99 -7.88
CA TRP A 173 10.21 -4.64 -7.55
C TRP A 173 8.68 -4.59 -7.49
N GLN A 174 8.12 -3.68 -6.71
CA GLN A 174 6.66 -3.57 -6.50
C GLN A 174 6.19 -2.12 -6.42
N PHE A 175 4.96 -1.87 -6.86
CA PHE A 175 4.17 -0.70 -6.55
C PHE A 175 3.76 -0.70 -5.07
N PHE A 176 3.68 0.47 -4.46
CA PHE A 176 3.29 0.60 -3.06
C PHE A 176 2.76 1.99 -2.73
N GLY A 177 2.14 2.13 -1.56
CA GLY A 177 1.85 3.42 -0.97
C GLY A 177 0.64 4.12 -1.60
N ARG A 178 0.76 5.43 -1.80
CA ARG A 178 -0.35 6.26 -2.29
C ARG A 178 -0.41 6.30 -3.81
N VAL A 179 -1.63 6.51 -4.30
CA VAL A 179 -1.93 6.80 -5.70
C VAL A 179 -2.53 8.20 -5.76
N ASP A 180 -1.90 9.09 -6.53
CA ASP A 180 -2.41 10.44 -6.76
C ASP A 180 -2.93 10.54 -8.21
N VAL A 181 -4.15 11.03 -8.38
CA VAL A 181 -4.84 11.09 -9.67
C VAL A 181 -5.09 12.54 -10.07
N LEU A 182 -4.75 12.91 -11.29
CA LEU A 182 -5.12 14.18 -11.91
C LEU A 182 -5.98 13.85 -13.12
N TYR A 183 -7.26 14.20 -13.02
CA TYR A 183 -8.26 13.89 -14.03
C TYR A 183 -8.92 15.18 -14.50
N LYS A 184 -8.80 15.52 -15.79
CA LYS A 184 -9.30 16.81 -16.33
C LYS A 184 -10.53 16.66 -17.23
N ASN A 185 -10.94 15.44 -17.55
CA ASN A 185 -12.07 15.19 -18.43
C ASN A 185 -13.39 15.29 -17.65
N ASN A 186 -14.24 16.25 -18.03
CA ASN A 186 -15.56 16.47 -17.43
C ASN A 186 -16.70 15.81 -18.21
N LYS A 187 -16.40 15.03 -19.25
CA LYS A 187 -17.40 14.37 -20.11
C LYS A 187 -17.66 12.92 -19.72
N GLN A 188 -16.72 12.28 -19.02
CA GLN A 188 -16.79 10.90 -18.59
C GLN A 188 -16.56 10.84 -17.09
N ILE A 189 -17.25 9.92 -16.41
CA ILE A 189 -17.07 9.70 -14.99
C ILE A 189 -15.85 8.82 -14.79
N LEU A 190 -14.94 9.21 -13.90
CA LEU A 190 -13.85 8.36 -13.45
C LEU A 190 -14.22 7.82 -12.08
N ILE A 191 -14.15 6.50 -11.92
CA ILE A 191 -14.42 5.83 -10.64
C ILE A 191 -13.24 4.95 -10.23
N SER A 192 -13.09 4.77 -8.93
CA SER A 192 -12.28 3.72 -8.33
C SER A 192 -13.18 2.79 -7.55
N ILE A 193 -12.85 1.49 -7.61
CA ILE A 193 -13.59 0.44 -6.91
C ILE A 193 -12.67 -0.14 -5.85
N ASP A 194 -13.16 -0.16 -4.60
CA ASP A 194 -12.54 -0.90 -3.50
C ASP A 194 -12.98 -2.36 -3.57
N GLU A 195 -12.23 -3.17 -4.31
CA GLU A 195 -12.53 -4.59 -4.45
C GLU A 195 -12.04 -5.39 -3.24
N GLN A 196 -12.85 -5.42 -2.17
CA GLN A 196 -12.88 -6.58 -1.28
C GLN A 196 -13.95 -7.62 -1.67
N ASN A 197 -14.78 -7.36 -2.70
CA ASN A 197 -15.84 -8.27 -3.16
C ASN A 197 -16.03 -8.25 -4.68
N SER A 198 -15.24 -9.04 -5.40
CA SER A 198 -15.14 -9.02 -6.87
C SER A 198 -16.14 -9.90 -7.63
N ASN A 199 -17.43 -10.00 -7.27
CA ASN A 199 -18.33 -10.92 -8.01
C ASN A 199 -19.80 -10.52 -8.20
N THR A 200 -20.20 -9.28 -7.93
CA THR A 200 -21.57 -8.83 -8.21
C THR A 200 -21.58 -7.51 -8.96
N GLN A 201 -22.40 -7.43 -10.02
CA GLN A 201 -22.72 -6.19 -10.76
C GLN A 201 -23.36 -5.10 -9.86
N GLU A 202 -23.71 -5.48 -8.64
CA GLU A 202 -24.14 -4.61 -7.56
C GLU A 202 -23.02 -4.52 -6.53
N LEU A 203 -22.38 -3.34 -6.47
CA LEU A 203 -21.40 -3.01 -5.45
C LEU A 203 -22.08 -2.19 -4.35
N PRO A 204 -21.70 -2.38 -3.08
CA PRO A 204 -22.09 -1.46 -2.02
C PRO A 204 -21.71 -0.04 -2.41
N ALA A 205 -22.57 0.94 -2.16
CA ALA A 205 -22.28 2.34 -2.46
C ALA A 205 -20.96 2.85 -1.86
N GLU A 206 -20.54 2.24 -0.73
CA GLU A 206 -19.30 2.55 -0.01
C GLU A 206 -18.03 2.09 -0.74
N SER A 207 -18.14 1.10 -1.64
CA SER A 207 -17.02 0.56 -2.41
C SER A 207 -16.72 1.36 -3.69
N LEU A 208 -17.56 2.35 -4.01
CA LEU A 208 -17.44 3.18 -5.21
C LEU A 208 -17.01 4.59 -4.85
N LEU A 209 -15.86 4.99 -5.36
CA LEU A 209 -15.34 6.36 -5.23
C LEU A 209 -15.36 7.04 -6.59
N THR A 210 -16.22 8.04 -6.75
CA THR A 210 -16.16 8.95 -7.90
C THR A 210 -14.99 9.91 -7.73
N ILE A 211 -14.16 10.04 -8.76
CA ILE A 211 -13.03 10.95 -8.82
C ILE A 211 -13.44 12.14 -9.69
N GLU A 212 -13.67 13.28 -9.05
CA GLU A 212 -14.11 14.49 -9.74
C GLU A 212 -13.04 15.04 -10.69
N ALA A 213 -13.48 15.68 -11.77
CA ALA A 213 -12.56 16.39 -12.66
C ALA A 213 -11.94 17.59 -11.92
N SER A 214 -10.61 17.68 -11.91
CA SER A 214 -9.86 18.71 -11.20
C SER A 214 -8.61 19.15 -11.96
N GLY A 215 -8.20 20.40 -11.75
CA GLY A 215 -6.93 20.93 -12.22
C GLY A 215 -5.72 20.41 -11.43
N ASP A 216 -5.96 19.88 -10.23
CA ASP A 216 -4.94 19.46 -9.26
C ASP A 216 -4.97 17.94 -9.01
N TYR A 217 -3.88 17.42 -8.44
CA TYR A 217 -3.80 16.02 -8.02
C TYR A 217 -4.69 15.77 -6.80
N GLN A 218 -5.45 14.67 -6.86
CA GLN A 218 -6.28 14.15 -5.80
C GLN A 218 -5.70 12.83 -5.30
N GLN A 219 -5.43 12.73 -4.00
CA GLN A 219 -4.97 11.48 -3.41
C GLN A 219 -6.15 10.52 -3.23
N LEU A 220 -6.02 9.28 -3.70
CA LEU A 220 -7.02 8.26 -3.46
C LEU A 220 -7.06 7.84 -1.98
N LEU A 221 -8.26 7.43 -1.53
CA LEU A 221 -8.43 6.74 -0.26
C LEU A 221 -7.58 5.46 -0.22
N ALA A 222 -7.14 5.07 0.98
CA ALA A 222 -6.15 4.00 1.13
C ALA A 222 -6.61 2.65 0.53
N THR A 223 -7.89 2.30 0.70
CA THR A 223 -8.44 1.04 0.19
C THR A 223 -8.53 1.03 -1.33
N HIS A 224 -8.99 2.12 -1.93
CA HIS A 224 -8.98 2.35 -3.38
C HIS A 224 -7.56 2.37 -3.98
N ALA A 225 -6.60 2.99 -3.29
CA ALA A 225 -5.20 2.96 -3.72
C ALA A 225 -4.64 1.53 -3.70
N LEU A 226 -4.97 0.76 -2.66
CA LEU A 226 -4.59 -0.65 -2.55
C LEU A 226 -5.20 -1.49 -3.68
N ALA A 227 -6.49 -1.32 -4.00
CA ALA A 227 -7.15 -2.03 -5.09
C ALA A 227 -6.47 -1.76 -6.45
N VAL A 228 -6.17 -0.50 -6.74
CA VAL A 228 -5.41 -0.10 -7.95
C VAL A 228 -4.03 -0.75 -7.97
N ILE A 229 -3.30 -0.72 -6.86
CA ILE A 229 -1.96 -1.33 -6.75
C ILE A 229 -2.03 -2.84 -6.93
N MET A 230 -3.00 -3.53 -6.34
CA MET A 230 -3.18 -4.98 -6.48
C MET A 230 -3.43 -5.37 -7.93
N LYS A 231 -4.27 -4.61 -8.64
CA LYS A 231 -4.53 -4.83 -10.07
C LYS A 231 -3.28 -4.59 -10.92
N LEU A 232 -2.54 -3.51 -10.64
CA LEU A 232 -1.28 -3.21 -11.30
C LEU A 232 -0.23 -4.29 -11.07
N GLU A 233 -0.12 -4.84 -9.86
CA GLU A 233 0.81 -5.94 -9.56
C GLU A 233 0.42 -7.22 -10.27
N ALA A 234 -0.87 -7.56 -10.29
CA ALA A 234 -1.38 -8.76 -10.97
C ALA A 234 -1.10 -8.73 -12.49
N ASP A 235 -1.25 -7.56 -13.11
CA ASP A 235 -1.07 -7.38 -14.55
C ASP A 235 0.35 -6.87 -14.91
N LYS A 236 1.25 -6.67 -13.93
CA LYS A 236 2.56 -5.98 -14.09
C LYS A 236 3.42 -6.55 -15.21
N ALA A 237 3.46 -7.88 -15.33
CA ALA A 237 4.22 -8.59 -16.36
C ALA A 237 3.79 -8.21 -17.78
N GLU A 238 2.56 -7.73 -17.93
CA GLU A 238 1.98 -7.32 -19.21
C GLU A 238 2.14 -5.82 -19.51
N LEU A 239 2.74 -5.06 -18.59
CA LEU A 239 2.90 -3.60 -18.64
C LEU A 239 4.40 -3.20 -18.61
N PRO A 240 5.21 -3.63 -19.60
CA PRO A 240 6.68 -3.53 -19.54
C PRO A 240 7.22 -2.10 -19.54
N TRP A 241 6.40 -1.11 -19.88
CA TRP A 241 6.82 0.29 -19.91
C TRP A 241 7.14 0.85 -18.52
N PHE A 242 6.53 0.32 -17.45
CA PHE A 242 6.85 0.73 -16.08
C PHE A 242 8.25 0.28 -15.70
N GLU A 243 8.54 -1.00 -15.87
CA GLU A 243 9.85 -1.58 -15.59
C GLU A 243 10.94 -0.87 -16.40
N LYS A 244 10.75 -0.71 -17.71
CA LYS A 244 11.69 -0.01 -18.57
C LYS A 244 12.00 1.41 -18.09
N ALA A 245 10.97 2.15 -17.65
CA ALA A 245 11.16 3.51 -17.14
C ALA A 245 11.83 3.56 -15.77
N ILE A 246 11.67 2.53 -14.94
CA ILE A 246 12.34 2.40 -13.65
C ILE A 246 13.82 2.04 -13.85
N LEU A 247 14.10 0.99 -14.63
CA LEU A 247 15.46 0.51 -14.89
C LEU A 247 16.34 1.60 -15.52
N ALA A 248 15.79 2.40 -16.44
CA ALA A 248 16.49 3.55 -17.05
C ALA A 248 16.90 4.66 -16.05
N ARG A 249 16.50 4.58 -14.79
CA ARG A 249 16.91 5.50 -13.71
C ARG A 249 17.89 4.88 -12.72
N LEU A 250 18.13 3.58 -12.81
CA LEU A 250 19.02 2.86 -11.91
C LEU A 250 20.48 2.93 -12.35
N GLU A 251 20.72 3.08 -13.66
CA GLU A 251 21.98 3.49 -14.30
C GLU A 251 22.48 4.84 -13.75
#